data_AF-A0A2N2KGF6-F1
#
_entry.id   AF-A0A2N2KGF6-F1
#
_cell.length_a   1.000
_cell.length_b   1.000
_cell.length_c   1.000
_cell.angle_alpha   90.00
_cell.angle_beta   90.00
_cell.angle_gamma   90.00
#
_symmetry.space_group_name_H-M   'P 1'
#
loop_
_entity.id
_entity.type
_entity.pdbx_description
1 polymer ?
#
loop_
_entity_poly.entity_id
_entity_poly.type
_entity_poly.pdbx_seq_one_letter_code
_entity_poly.pdbx_strand_id
1 'polypeptide(L)'
;MEQKRRIVVGDIDGKTSYELEADSIDEDGFESEYRPDPVAPPSGRLIVKRDGHSITRQIPKPIVLVDTREQYPFDFSRFPNWIADEKRKALKAGDYSIEGMETLLVLERKSLSDLITTVIQQRTRFFKICEKMTKYRWRAVLIEASYEDVKSPYDEEYNTSAHPNAVSGTLDALEARFGIPVIYTSLYRPLAEEKAASWLSKHFTYWYLEQNGLGRVLQEGDL
;
A
#
# COMPACT_ATOMS: atom_id res chain seq x y z
N MET A 1 -34.23 -23.94 -23.29
CA MET A 1 -34.62 -22.74 -24.08
C MET A 1 -34.47 -21.56 -23.14
N GLU A 2 -33.35 -20.88 -23.28
CA GLU A 2 -32.86 -19.85 -22.37
C GLU A 2 -33.34 -18.49 -22.86
N GLN A 3 -33.98 -17.71 -21.98
CA GLN A 3 -34.54 -16.42 -22.35
C GLN A 3 -33.70 -15.31 -21.70
N LYS A 4 -32.61 -14.94 -22.39
CA LYS A 4 -31.76 -13.79 -22.03
C LYS A 4 -32.61 -12.52 -21.98
N ARG A 5 -32.74 -11.89 -20.81
CA ARG A 5 -33.32 -10.54 -20.70
C ARG A 5 -32.24 -9.51 -21.00
N ARG A 6 -32.39 -8.79 -22.12
CA ARG A 6 -31.59 -7.62 -22.47
C ARG A 6 -32.00 -6.44 -21.60
N ILE A 7 -31.07 -5.91 -20.80
CA ILE A 7 -31.21 -4.56 -20.22
C ILE A 7 -30.53 -3.59 -21.18
N VAL A 8 -31.33 -2.71 -21.78
CA VAL A 8 -30.83 -1.61 -22.62
C VAL A 8 -30.88 -0.35 -21.76
N VAL A 9 -29.73 0.13 -21.32
CA VAL A 9 -29.59 1.47 -20.75
C VAL A 9 -29.25 2.40 -21.91
N GLY A 10 -30.20 3.25 -22.28
CA GLY A 10 -30.01 4.23 -23.35
C GLY A 10 -29.56 5.55 -22.75
N ASP A 11 -28.53 6.16 -23.34
CA ASP A 11 -28.32 7.60 -23.25
C ASP A 11 -27.69 8.18 -24.54
N ILE A 12 -27.84 9.49 -24.65
CA ILE A 12 -28.02 10.30 -25.84
C ILE A 12 -26.68 10.61 -26.53
N ASP A 13 -26.18 9.71 -27.36
CA ASP A 13 -25.47 10.04 -28.61
C ASP A 13 -25.02 8.74 -29.28
N GLY A 14 -25.71 8.39 -30.37
CA GLY A 14 -25.67 7.06 -30.98
C GLY A 14 -24.36 6.72 -31.67
N LYS A 15 -23.33 6.32 -30.91
CA LYS A 15 -22.22 5.49 -31.39
C LYS A 15 -21.44 4.82 -30.24
N THR A 16 -21.40 3.49 -30.31
CA THR A 16 -20.61 2.52 -29.52
C THR A 16 -21.29 2.01 -28.24
N SER A 17 -21.98 0.88 -28.37
CA SER A 17 -22.44 0.05 -27.25
C SER A 17 -21.31 -0.90 -26.84
N TYR A 18 -20.79 -0.76 -25.62
CA TYR A 18 -19.94 -1.78 -25.03
C TYR A 18 -20.84 -2.81 -24.35
N GLU A 19 -20.88 -4.03 -24.87
CA GLU A 19 -21.49 -5.17 -24.19
C GLU A 19 -20.59 -5.55 -23.00
N LEU A 20 -21.02 -5.22 -21.78
CA LEU A 20 -20.46 -5.84 -20.58
C LEU A 20 -21.01 -7.27 -20.53
N GLU A 21 -20.18 -8.26 -20.82
CA GLU A 21 -20.47 -9.65 -20.48
C GLU A 21 -20.58 -9.73 -18.96
N ALA A 22 -21.81 -9.89 -18.46
CA ALA A 22 -22.04 -10.19 -17.05
C ALA A 22 -21.42 -11.56 -16.78
N ASP A 23 -20.47 -11.60 -15.84
CA ASP A 23 -19.85 -12.83 -15.37
C ASP A 23 -20.93 -13.87 -15.01
N SER A 24 -20.66 -15.10 -15.42
CA SER A 24 -21.53 -16.25 -15.27
C SER A 24 -22.03 -16.42 -13.84
N ILE A 25 -23.35 -16.35 -13.68
CA ILE A 25 -24.03 -16.75 -12.44
C ILE A 25 -23.94 -18.27 -12.35
N ASP A 26 -23.15 -18.78 -11.41
CA ASP A 26 -23.16 -20.20 -11.05
C ASP A 26 -24.55 -20.58 -10.51
N GLU A 27 -25.07 -21.75 -10.93
CA GLU A 27 -26.46 -22.20 -10.67
C GLU A 27 -26.82 -22.39 -9.17
N ASP A 28 -25.90 -22.13 -8.23
CA ASP A 28 -26.07 -22.34 -6.80
C ASP A 28 -26.18 -21.05 -5.95
N GLY A 29 -26.38 -19.88 -6.55
CA GLY A 29 -26.84 -18.67 -5.83
C GLY A 29 -25.90 -18.12 -4.74
N PHE A 30 -24.66 -18.58 -4.68
CA PHE A 30 -23.60 -17.95 -3.89
C PHE A 30 -22.86 -16.97 -4.82
N GLU A 31 -22.95 -15.67 -4.54
CA GLU A 31 -21.98 -14.72 -5.08
C GLU A 31 -20.59 -15.23 -4.69
N SER A 32 -19.78 -15.64 -5.66
CA SER A 32 -18.40 -16.04 -5.37
C SER A 32 -17.71 -14.80 -4.81
N GLU A 33 -17.29 -14.83 -3.53
CA GLU A 33 -16.39 -13.82 -2.97
C GLU A 33 -15.24 -13.62 -3.97
N TYR A 34 -15.14 -12.44 -4.57
CA TYR A 34 -14.04 -12.13 -5.47
C TYR A 34 -12.72 -12.32 -4.71
N ARG A 35 -11.98 -13.37 -5.07
CA ARG A 35 -10.65 -13.65 -4.55
C ARG A 35 -9.65 -13.36 -5.65
N PRO A 36 -8.84 -12.29 -5.51
CA PRO A 36 -7.82 -12.04 -6.51
C PRO A 36 -6.82 -13.20 -6.55
N ASP A 37 -6.33 -13.50 -7.74
CA ASP A 37 -5.28 -14.50 -7.99
C ASP A 37 -3.98 -13.79 -8.43
N PRO A 38 -3.28 -13.11 -7.50
CA PRO A 38 -2.05 -12.43 -7.84
C PRO A 38 -0.91 -13.41 -8.08
N VAL A 39 -0.02 -13.06 -8.99
CA VAL A 39 1.26 -13.77 -9.15
C VAL A 39 2.10 -13.66 -7.89
N ALA A 40 2.95 -14.66 -7.65
CA ALA A 40 3.85 -14.67 -6.51
C ALA A 40 4.84 -13.49 -6.51
N PRO A 41 5.28 -13.01 -5.32
CA PRO A 41 6.30 -11.98 -5.23
C PRO A 41 7.61 -12.41 -5.92
N PRO A 42 8.40 -11.45 -6.43
CA PRO A 42 9.73 -11.73 -6.96
C PRO A 42 10.60 -12.49 -5.96
N SER A 43 11.32 -13.52 -6.44
CA SER A 43 12.18 -14.36 -5.60
C SER A 43 13.40 -13.63 -5.02
N GLY A 44 13.82 -12.51 -5.63
CA GLY A 44 14.91 -11.66 -5.16
C GLY A 44 14.42 -10.31 -4.65
N ARG A 45 15.21 -9.67 -3.78
CA ARG A 45 15.06 -8.22 -3.52
C ARG A 45 15.77 -7.41 -4.61
N LEU A 46 15.72 -6.09 -4.46
CA LEU A 46 16.46 -5.13 -5.28
C LEU A 46 17.91 -5.59 -5.53
N ILE A 47 18.26 -5.76 -6.80
CA ILE A 47 19.60 -6.12 -7.23
C ILE A 47 20.44 -4.85 -7.27
N VAL A 48 21.57 -4.87 -6.58
CA VAL A 48 22.55 -3.77 -6.59
C VAL A 48 23.83 -4.29 -7.22
N LYS A 49 24.29 -3.62 -8.27
CA LYS A 49 25.54 -3.91 -8.97
C LYS A 49 26.54 -2.77 -8.79
N ARG A 50 27.81 -3.10 -8.61
CA ARG A 50 28.94 -2.16 -8.63
C ARG A 50 30.01 -2.74 -9.53
N ASP A 51 30.53 -1.91 -10.43
CA ASP A 51 31.54 -2.33 -11.42
C ASP A 51 31.14 -3.61 -12.17
N GLY A 52 29.87 -3.70 -12.57
CA GLY A 52 29.31 -4.85 -13.30
C GLY A 52 28.99 -6.10 -12.45
N HIS A 53 29.27 -6.10 -11.13
CA HIS A 53 29.09 -7.25 -10.26
C HIS A 53 27.99 -7.02 -9.21
N SER A 54 27.15 -8.02 -8.96
CA SER A 54 26.12 -7.93 -7.91
C SER A 54 26.75 -7.95 -6.52
N ILE A 55 26.49 -6.90 -5.75
CA ILE A 55 26.85 -6.80 -4.32
C ILE A 55 25.66 -7.08 -3.40
N THR A 56 24.50 -7.42 -3.96
CA THR A 56 23.23 -7.58 -3.24
C THR A 56 23.32 -8.50 -2.02
N ARG A 57 24.12 -9.57 -2.10
CA ARG A 57 24.30 -10.54 -1.00
C ARG A 57 25.11 -9.98 0.18
N GLN A 58 25.90 -8.93 -0.04
CA GLN A 58 26.71 -8.28 0.99
C GLN A 58 25.89 -7.28 1.82
N ILE A 59 24.78 -6.80 1.27
CA ILE A 59 23.87 -5.90 1.96
C ILE A 59 23.07 -6.75 2.97
N PRO A 60 22.91 -6.36 4.24
CA PRO A 60 22.06 -7.08 5.17
C PRO A 60 20.58 -6.94 4.78
N LYS A 61 19.71 -7.82 5.27
CA LYS A 61 18.26 -7.61 5.22
C LYS A 61 17.84 -6.77 6.44
N PRO A 62 16.86 -5.86 6.32
CA PRO A 62 16.39 -5.05 7.43
C PRO A 62 15.66 -5.89 8.48
N ILE A 63 15.69 -5.40 9.73
CA ILE A 63 14.76 -5.80 10.79
C ILE A 63 13.65 -4.74 10.85
N VAL A 64 12.42 -5.16 10.64
CA VAL A 64 11.26 -4.26 10.69
C VAL A 64 10.88 -4.00 12.15
N LEU A 65 10.67 -2.73 12.48
CA LEU A 65 10.13 -2.32 13.75
C LEU A 65 8.64 -2.07 13.59
N VAL A 66 7.83 -2.78 14.37
CA VAL A 66 6.38 -2.67 14.38
C VAL A 66 5.95 -1.92 15.63
N ASP A 67 5.13 -0.88 15.46
CA ASP A 67 4.65 -0.09 16.58
C ASP A 67 3.87 -0.95 17.57
N THR A 68 4.13 -0.77 18.87
CA THR A 68 3.48 -1.58 19.91
C THR A 68 1.97 -1.39 19.98
N ARG A 69 1.44 -0.27 19.46
CA ARG A 69 0.00 0.03 19.43
C ARG A 69 -0.70 -0.58 18.22
N GLU A 70 0.04 -1.00 17.18
CA GLU A 70 -0.54 -1.62 15.99
C GLU A 70 -1.13 -2.99 16.35
N GLN A 71 -2.46 -3.10 16.28
CA GLN A 71 -3.21 -4.28 16.73
C GLN A 71 -3.19 -5.41 15.70
N TYR A 72 -3.16 -5.07 14.41
CA TYR A 72 -3.24 -6.03 13.32
C TYR A 72 -2.03 -5.87 12.39
N PRO A 73 -0.81 -6.12 12.89
CA PRO A 73 0.40 -5.90 12.11
C PRO A 73 0.45 -6.79 10.87
N PHE A 74 1.07 -6.30 9.81
CA PHE A 74 1.43 -7.09 8.64
C PHE A 74 2.33 -8.26 9.01
N ASP A 75 2.13 -9.39 8.34
CA ASP A 75 3.01 -10.56 8.46
C ASP A 75 4.11 -10.50 7.40
N PHE A 76 5.36 -10.22 7.81
CA PHE A 76 6.48 -10.22 6.88
C PHE A 76 7.20 -11.57 6.78
N SER A 77 6.77 -12.61 7.50
CA SER A 77 7.39 -13.94 7.48
C SER A 77 7.39 -14.57 6.08
N ARG A 78 6.46 -14.15 5.22
CA ARG A 78 6.31 -14.59 3.82
C ARG A 78 7.34 -13.97 2.88
N PHE A 79 8.12 -12.98 3.32
CA PHE A 79 9.12 -12.28 2.50
C PHE A 79 10.55 -12.46 3.04
N PRO A 80 11.04 -13.69 3.26
CA PRO A 80 12.35 -13.95 3.87
C PRO A 80 13.51 -13.47 2.99
N ASN A 81 13.28 -13.20 1.70
CA ASN A 81 14.31 -12.63 0.81
C ASN A 81 14.45 -11.11 0.97
N TRP A 82 13.47 -10.45 1.59
CA TRP A 82 13.38 -8.99 1.67
C TRP A 82 13.57 -8.49 3.10
N ILE A 83 13.05 -9.21 4.09
CA ILE A 83 13.08 -8.88 5.52
C ILE A 83 13.88 -9.95 6.28
N ALA A 84 14.67 -9.53 7.26
CA ALA A 84 15.43 -10.45 8.11
C ALA A 84 14.57 -10.98 9.27
N ASP A 85 13.89 -10.06 9.96
CA ASP A 85 13.16 -10.30 11.18
C ASP A 85 12.25 -9.11 11.51
N GLU A 86 11.46 -9.22 12.57
CA GLU A 86 10.56 -8.19 13.08
C GLU A 86 10.74 -7.99 14.60
N LYS A 87 10.57 -6.76 15.08
CA LYS A 87 10.55 -6.44 16.53
C LYS A 87 9.44 -5.47 16.88
N ARG A 88 8.75 -5.73 17.98
CA ARG A 88 7.77 -4.79 18.56
C ARG A 88 8.50 -3.66 19.29
N LYS A 89 8.23 -2.40 18.95
CA LYS A 89 8.85 -1.22 19.56
C LYS A 89 7.90 -0.04 19.52
N ALA A 90 7.81 0.75 20.59
CA ALA A 90 7.05 2.00 20.56
C ALA A 90 7.74 3.01 19.62
N LEU A 91 7.05 3.39 18.53
CA LEU A 91 7.52 4.37 17.56
C LEU A 91 6.97 5.77 17.88
N LYS A 92 7.73 6.80 17.50
CA LYS A 92 7.30 8.19 17.70
C LYS A 92 6.15 8.60 16.76
N ALA A 93 6.07 7.97 15.59
CA ALA A 93 5.04 8.12 14.57
C ALA A 93 5.05 6.88 13.66
N GLY A 94 3.92 6.63 12.98
CA GLY A 94 3.77 5.48 12.08
C GLY A 94 3.56 4.16 12.79
N ASP A 95 3.26 3.15 11.97
CA ASP A 95 3.06 1.77 12.39
C ASP A 95 4.31 0.92 12.13
N TYR A 96 5.15 1.31 11.16
CA TYR A 96 6.38 0.61 10.82
C TYR A 96 7.58 1.53 10.64
N SER A 97 8.74 1.02 11.01
CA SER A 97 10.07 1.59 10.73
C SER A 97 11.09 0.46 10.51
N ILE A 98 12.35 0.80 10.27
CA ILE A 98 13.47 -0.15 10.26
C ILE A 98 14.42 0.13 11.44
N GLU A 99 15.00 -0.91 12.01
CA GLU A 99 16.04 -0.80 13.05
C GLU A 99 17.26 -0.02 12.54
N GLY A 100 17.68 1.01 13.28
CA GLY A 100 18.73 1.95 12.87
C GLY A 100 18.22 3.13 12.03
N MET A 101 16.95 3.12 11.62
CA MET A 101 16.31 4.15 10.79
C MET A 101 15.08 4.80 11.46
N GLU A 102 14.91 4.66 12.77
CA GLU A 102 13.71 5.08 13.52
C GLU A 102 13.38 6.58 13.48
N THR A 103 14.34 7.39 13.09
CA THR A 103 14.19 8.85 12.91
C THR A 103 14.22 9.26 11.44
N LEU A 104 14.46 8.30 10.53
CA LEU A 104 14.65 8.53 9.10
C LEU A 104 13.50 7.97 8.28
N LEU A 105 12.95 6.82 8.67
CA LEU A 105 11.91 6.11 7.94
C LEU A 105 10.66 5.93 8.80
N VAL A 106 9.51 6.20 8.20
CA VAL A 106 8.19 5.94 8.80
C VAL A 106 7.21 5.45 7.74
N LEU A 107 6.46 4.41 8.05
CA LEU A 107 5.35 3.94 7.23
C LEU A 107 4.10 3.85 8.10
N GLU A 108 3.07 4.60 7.72
CA GLU A 108 1.75 4.54 8.36
C GLU A 108 0.86 3.62 7.51
N ARG A 109 0.22 2.63 8.13
CA ARG A 109 -0.78 1.76 7.51
C ARG A 109 -2.17 2.35 7.75
N LYS A 110 -3.02 2.26 6.74
CA LYS A 110 -4.44 2.60 6.87
C LYS A 110 -5.29 1.61 6.09
N SER A 111 -6.22 0.97 6.78
CA SER A 111 -7.29 0.24 6.11
C SER A 111 -8.25 1.24 5.43
N LEU A 112 -9.05 0.76 4.47
CA LEU A 112 -10.08 1.60 3.86
C LEU A 112 -11.10 2.10 4.89
N SER A 113 -11.53 1.23 5.80
CA SER A 113 -12.48 1.58 6.87
C SER A 113 -11.89 2.62 7.84
N ASP A 114 -10.62 2.49 8.24
CA ASP A 114 -9.94 3.49 9.07
C ASP A 114 -9.76 4.82 8.33
N LEU A 115 -9.52 4.78 7.02
CA LEU A 115 -9.38 5.98 6.20
C LEU A 115 -10.71 6.75 6.12
N ILE A 116 -11.82 6.05 5.84
CA ILE A 116 -13.17 6.62 5.81
C ILE A 116 -13.48 7.25 7.19
N THR A 117 -13.26 6.49 8.27
CA THR A 117 -13.44 6.96 9.65
C THR A 117 -12.58 8.19 9.95
N THR A 118 -11.35 8.20 9.46
CA THR A 118 -10.42 9.31 9.60
C THR A 118 -10.97 10.59 8.99
N VAL A 119 -11.54 10.50 7.79
CA VAL A 119 -12.06 11.67 7.06
C VAL A 119 -13.27 12.28 7.77
N ILE A 120 -14.14 11.45 8.35
CA ILE A 120 -15.36 11.92 9.04
C ILE A 120 -15.04 12.42 10.45
N GLN A 121 -14.30 11.64 11.24
CA GLN A 121 -14.25 11.81 12.70
C GLN A 121 -12.88 12.23 13.22
N GLN A 122 -11.79 11.87 12.53
CA GLN A 122 -10.44 11.98 13.09
C GLN A 122 -9.48 12.85 12.26
N ARG A 123 -10.01 13.64 11.32
CA ARG A 123 -9.22 14.39 10.33
C ARG A 123 -8.15 15.27 10.97
N THR A 124 -8.50 16.01 12.02
CA THR A 124 -7.56 16.88 12.75
C THR A 124 -6.45 16.08 13.44
N ARG A 125 -6.77 14.92 14.02
CA ARG A 125 -5.78 14.04 14.65
C ARG A 125 -4.84 13.46 13.60
N PHE A 126 -5.38 13.03 12.47
CA PHE A 126 -4.61 12.48 11.37
C PHE A 126 -3.62 13.49 10.80
N PHE A 127 -4.03 14.73 10.54
CA PHE A 127 -3.12 15.77 10.05
C PHE A 127 -2.00 16.10 11.05
N LYS A 128 -2.22 16.00 12.36
CA LYS A 128 -1.14 16.12 13.36
C LYS A 128 -0.13 14.97 13.28
N ILE A 129 -0.57 13.77 12.89
CA ILE A 129 0.31 12.63 12.65
C ILE A 129 1.11 12.87 11.36
N CYS A 130 0.46 13.28 10.27
CA CYS A 130 1.10 13.66 9.02
C CYS A 130 2.18 14.74 9.23
N GLU A 131 1.87 15.79 9.99
CA GLU A 131 2.83 16.85 10.32
C GLU A 131 4.08 16.29 11.03
N LYS A 132 3.94 15.33 11.94
CA LYS A 132 5.08 14.66 12.57
C LYS A 132 5.89 13.84 11.57
N MET A 133 5.22 13.14 10.66
CA MET A 133 5.87 12.34 9.61
C MET A 133 6.71 13.21 8.67
N THR A 134 6.39 14.51 8.51
CA THR A 134 7.20 15.41 7.67
C THR A 134 8.65 15.62 8.15
N LYS A 135 8.99 15.16 9.37
CA LYS A 135 10.35 15.18 9.91
C LYS A 135 11.19 14.00 9.47
N TYR A 136 10.57 12.97 8.90
CA TYR A 136 11.22 11.77 8.41
C TYR A 136 11.64 11.94 6.96
N ARG A 137 12.83 11.48 6.62
CA ARG A 137 13.36 11.54 5.24
C ARG A 137 12.54 10.66 4.30
N TRP A 138 12.25 9.43 4.72
CA TRP A 138 11.41 8.49 4.01
C TRP A 138 10.13 8.32 4.78
N ARG A 139 9.02 8.62 4.12
CA ARG A 139 7.69 8.59 4.71
C ARG A 139 6.68 8.19 3.66
N ALA A 140 5.67 7.43 4.06
CA ALA A 140 4.52 7.15 3.23
C ALA A 140 3.32 6.78 4.11
N VAL A 141 2.13 6.98 3.55
CA VAL A 141 0.91 6.33 4.05
C VAL A 141 0.57 5.22 3.05
N LEU A 142 0.52 3.98 3.52
CA LEU A 142 0.09 2.83 2.75
C LEU A 142 -1.38 2.55 3.03
N ILE A 143 -2.18 2.56 1.98
CA ILE A 143 -3.62 2.33 2.02
C ILE A 143 -3.90 0.91 1.55
N GLU A 144 -4.58 0.11 2.37
CA GLU A 144 -5.05 -1.25 2.03
C GLU A 144 -6.31 -1.19 1.15
N ALA A 145 -6.18 -0.52 0.02
CA ALA A 145 -7.20 -0.38 -1.02
C ALA A 145 -6.54 0.17 -2.28
N SER A 146 -7.12 -0.15 -3.44
CA SER A 146 -6.81 0.48 -4.72
C SER A 146 -7.37 1.90 -4.78
N TYR A 147 -7.02 2.65 -5.82
CA TYR A 147 -7.64 3.96 -6.03
C TYR A 147 -9.12 3.81 -6.43
N GLU A 148 -9.45 2.77 -7.18
CA GLU A 148 -10.81 2.39 -7.55
C GLU A 148 -11.67 2.14 -6.32
N ASP A 149 -11.18 1.37 -5.34
CA ASP A 149 -11.89 1.11 -4.08
C ASP A 149 -12.17 2.42 -3.32
N VAL A 150 -11.17 3.30 -3.25
CA VAL A 150 -11.29 4.60 -2.57
C VAL A 150 -12.28 5.52 -3.29
N LYS A 151 -12.41 5.41 -4.61
CA LYS A 151 -13.23 6.28 -5.47
C LYS A 151 -14.62 5.74 -5.79
N SER A 152 -14.90 4.51 -5.40
CA SER A 152 -16.21 3.88 -5.59
C SER A 152 -17.15 4.16 -4.43
N PRO A 153 -18.48 4.07 -4.62
CA PRO A 153 -19.45 4.16 -3.54
C PRO A 153 -19.14 3.15 -2.43
N TYR A 154 -19.26 3.59 -1.18
CA TYR A 154 -19.12 2.70 -0.01
C TYR A 154 -20.48 2.06 0.28
N ASP A 155 -20.47 0.75 0.45
CA ASP A 155 -21.66 -0.02 0.82
C ASP A 155 -22.06 0.21 2.30
N GLU A 156 -23.12 -0.49 2.71
CA GLU A 156 -23.64 -0.42 4.07
C GLU A 156 -22.65 -0.98 5.12
N GLU A 157 -21.67 -1.80 4.73
CA GLU A 157 -20.67 -2.39 5.65
C GLU A 157 -19.82 -1.30 6.30
N TYR A 158 -19.47 -0.26 5.55
CA TYR A 158 -18.71 0.88 6.06
C TYR A 158 -19.55 1.83 6.93
N ASN A 159 -20.88 1.69 6.94
CA ASN A 159 -21.84 2.50 7.71
C ASN A 159 -21.48 4.00 7.74
N THR A 160 -21.33 4.58 6.55
CA THR A 160 -20.70 5.90 6.36
C THR A 160 -21.51 6.78 5.43
N SER A 161 -21.50 8.10 5.71
CA SER A 161 -21.96 9.12 4.77
C SER A 161 -20.80 9.85 4.09
N ALA A 162 -19.58 9.34 4.22
CA ALA A 162 -18.41 9.91 3.55
C ALA A 162 -18.57 9.78 2.04
N HIS A 163 -18.47 10.89 1.33
CA HIS A 163 -18.40 10.86 -0.12
C HIS A 163 -16.99 10.43 -0.58
N PRO A 164 -16.83 9.52 -1.55
CA PRO A 164 -15.52 9.07 -2.04
C PRO A 164 -14.56 10.19 -2.48
N ASN A 165 -15.11 11.26 -3.09
CA ASN A 165 -14.36 12.49 -3.39
C ASN A 165 -13.78 13.19 -2.16
N ALA A 166 -14.46 13.16 -1.01
CA ALA A 166 -13.93 13.75 0.22
C ALA A 166 -12.78 12.91 0.79
N VAL A 167 -12.86 11.58 0.63
CA VAL A 167 -11.81 10.65 1.06
C VAL A 167 -10.57 10.82 0.19
N SER A 168 -10.71 10.65 -1.13
CA SER A 168 -9.61 10.88 -2.08
C SER A 168 -9.02 12.29 -1.98
N GLY A 169 -9.84 13.34 -1.88
CA GLY A 169 -9.34 14.71 -1.71
C GLY A 169 -8.57 14.94 -0.41
N THR A 170 -8.78 14.10 0.62
CA THR A 170 -7.96 14.12 1.84
C THR A 170 -6.58 13.53 1.58
N LEU A 171 -6.49 12.46 0.79
CA LEU A 171 -5.24 11.85 0.35
C LEU A 171 -4.45 12.80 -0.59
N ASP A 172 -5.12 13.46 -1.53
CA ASP A 172 -4.50 14.47 -2.39
C ASP A 172 -3.92 15.63 -1.57
N ALA A 173 -4.64 16.07 -0.53
CA ALA A 173 -4.15 17.09 0.38
C ALA A 173 -2.93 16.60 1.18
N LEU A 174 -2.83 15.31 1.50
CA LEU A 174 -1.67 14.71 2.15
C LEU A 174 -0.41 14.85 1.28
N GLU A 175 -0.54 14.45 0.02
CA GLU A 175 0.56 14.51 -0.94
C GLU A 175 0.98 15.95 -1.20
N ALA A 176 0.02 16.82 -1.55
CA ALA A 176 0.30 18.20 -1.93
C ALA A 176 0.81 19.07 -0.78
N ARG A 177 0.23 18.93 0.43
CA ARG A 177 0.56 19.80 1.58
C ARG A 177 1.75 19.29 2.38
N PHE A 178 1.82 17.99 2.64
CA PHE A 178 2.83 17.42 3.53
C PHE A 178 3.97 16.72 2.79
N GLY A 179 3.85 16.53 1.47
CA GLY A 179 4.82 15.76 0.69
C GLY A 179 4.95 14.35 1.24
N ILE A 180 3.81 13.74 1.60
CA ILE A 180 3.74 12.36 2.08
C ILE A 180 3.10 11.54 0.96
N PRO A 181 3.88 10.72 0.22
CA PRO A 181 3.34 9.83 -0.79
C PRO A 181 2.26 8.92 -0.24
N VAL A 182 1.21 8.72 -1.03
CA VAL A 182 0.16 7.74 -0.77
C VAL A 182 0.41 6.50 -1.62
N ILE A 183 0.52 5.35 -0.96
CA ILE A 183 0.74 4.06 -1.61
C ILE A 183 -0.57 3.29 -1.57
N TYR A 184 -1.33 3.34 -2.65
CA TYR A 184 -2.49 2.45 -2.85
C TYR A 184 -2.01 1.02 -3.09
N THR A 185 -2.75 0.06 -2.54
CA THR A 185 -2.44 -1.36 -2.62
C THR A 185 -3.67 -2.16 -3.03
N SER A 186 -4.24 -2.96 -2.13
CA SER A 186 -5.38 -3.81 -2.38
C SER A 186 -6.14 -4.07 -1.08
N LEU A 187 -7.44 -4.32 -1.20
CA LEU A 187 -8.24 -4.93 -0.13
C LEU A 187 -7.75 -6.35 0.20
N TYR A 188 -7.08 -7.02 -0.73
CA TYR A 188 -6.39 -8.28 -0.47
C TYR A 188 -5.07 -8.03 0.25
N ARG A 189 -5.15 -8.10 1.58
CA ARG A 189 -4.07 -7.83 2.54
C ARG A 189 -2.68 -8.39 2.17
N PRO A 190 -2.53 -9.63 1.66
CA PRO A 190 -1.21 -10.12 1.24
C PRO A 190 -0.46 -9.23 0.24
N LEU A 191 -1.17 -8.53 -0.66
CA LEU A 191 -0.55 -7.58 -1.58
C LEU A 191 -0.10 -6.29 -0.89
N ALA A 192 -0.82 -5.86 0.15
CA ALA A 192 -0.41 -4.74 0.99
C ALA A 192 0.86 -5.09 1.80
N GLU A 193 0.93 -6.32 2.34
CA GLU A 193 2.09 -6.87 3.03
C GLU A 193 3.31 -6.93 2.10
N GLU A 194 3.12 -7.45 0.88
CA GLU A 194 4.16 -7.50 -0.16
C GLU A 194 4.67 -6.10 -0.50
N LYS A 195 3.75 -5.15 -0.72
CA LYS A 195 4.11 -3.77 -1.06
C LYS A 195 4.88 -3.10 0.07
N ALA A 196 4.44 -3.28 1.32
CA ALA A 196 5.11 -2.76 2.50
C ALA A 196 6.52 -3.35 2.64
N ALA A 197 6.66 -4.67 2.54
CA ALA A 197 7.94 -5.37 2.63
C ALA A 197 8.93 -4.89 1.55
N SER A 198 8.47 -4.77 0.30
CA SER A 198 9.27 -4.27 -0.82
C SER A 198 9.72 -2.82 -0.58
N TRP A 199 8.81 -1.95 -0.13
CA TRP A 199 9.11 -0.55 0.13
C TRP A 199 10.14 -0.38 1.26
N LEU A 200 9.93 -1.07 2.38
CA LEU A 200 10.84 -1.07 3.53
C LEU A 200 12.24 -1.59 3.14
N SER A 201 12.30 -2.72 2.45
CA SER A 201 13.56 -3.36 2.02
C SER A 201 14.37 -2.48 1.06
N LYS A 202 13.71 -1.82 0.11
CA LYS A 202 14.36 -0.89 -0.84
C LYS A 202 14.95 0.33 -0.12
N HIS A 203 14.19 0.96 0.76
CA HIS A 203 14.67 2.14 1.49
C HIS A 203 15.83 1.81 2.43
N PHE A 204 15.78 0.66 3.11
CA PHE A 204 16.92 0.17 3.88
C PHE A 204 18.15 -0.06 3.00
N THR A 205 17.96 -0.65 1.82
CA THR A 205 19.07 -0.89 0.86
C THR A 205 19.74 0.43 0.47
N TYR A 206 18.97 1.45 0.12
CA TYR A 206 19.52 2.78 -0.21
C TYR A 206 20.24 3.42 0.96
N TRP A 207 19.67 3.35 2.15
CA TRP A 207 20.30 3.86 3.37
C TRP A 207 21.62 3.15 3.66
N TYR A 208 21.64 1.82 3.61
CA TYR A 208 22.84 1.02 3.86
C TYR A 208 23.96 1.37 2.87
N LEU A 209 23.63 1.50 1.58
CA LEU A 209 24.60 1.92 0.57
C LEU A 209 25.16 3.32 0.84
N GLU A 210 24.30 4.27 1.23
CA GLU A 210 24.71 5.63 1.59
C GLU A 210 25.66 5.64 2.80
N GLN A 211 25.32 4.91 3.87
CA GLN A 211 26.14 4.83 5.09
C GLN A 211 27.50 4.17 4.87
N ASN A 212 27.61 3.28 3.89
CA ASN A 212 28.86 2.56 3.58
C ASN A 212 29.62 3.17 2.40
N GLY A 213 29.23 4.36 1.91
CA GLY A 213 29.94 5.04 0.82
C GLY A 213 29.81 4.36 -0.55
N LEU A 214 28.81 3.49 -0.73
CA LEU A 214 28.58 2.68 -1.94
C LEU A 214 27.62 3.35 -2.94
N GLY A 215 27.27 4.61 -2.72
CA GLY A 215 26.35 5.38 -3.58
C GLY A 215 24.88 5.01 -3.36
N ARG A 216 24.03 6.02 -3.16
CA ARG A 216 22.62 5.84 -2.73
C ARG A 216 21.60 5.65 -3.87
N VAL A 217 22.03 5.84 -5.12
CA VAL A 217 21.15 5.86 -6.30
C VAL A 217 21.36 4.58 -7.08
N LEU A 218 20.29 4.07 -7.69
CA LEU A 218 20.40 3.03 -8.71
C LEU A 218 21.25 3.58 -9.85
N GLN A 219 22.35 2.90 -10.15
CA GLN A 219 23.20 3.23 -11.28
C GLN A 219 22.64 2.57 -12.55
N GLU A 220 23.05 3.05 -13.72
CA GLU A 220 22.67 2.45 -14.99
C GLU A 220 23.08 0.95 -15.00
N GLY A 221 22.11 0.04 -15.12
CA GLY A 221 22.28 -1.42 -14.99
C GLY A 221 21.85 -2.06 -13.65
N ASP A 222 21.45 -1.26 -12.66
CA ASP A 222 20.76 -1.70 -11.43
C ASP A 222 19.26 -1.94 -11.63
N LEU A 223 18.68 -1.41 -12.72
CA LEU A 223 17.29 -1.59 -13.17
C LEU A 223 17.21 -2.57 -14.35
#